data_AF-A0A624B9J7-F1
#
_entry.id   AF-A0A624B9J7-F1
#
_cell.length_a   1.000
_cell.length_b   1.000
_cell.length_c   1.000
_cell.angle_alpha   90.00
_cell.angle_beta   90.00
_cell.angle_gamma   90.00
#
_symmetry.space_group_name_H-M   'P 1'
#
loop_
_entity.id
_entity.type
_entity.pdbx_description
1 polymer ?
#
loop_
_entity_poly.entity_id
_entity_poly.type
_entity_poly.pdbx_seq_one_letter_code
_entity_poly.pdbx_strand_id
1 'polypeptide(L)'
;MIYYIFIVIFPFFSFVKNKNIKIYALMLSFLFLVSFCSLRWQTGTDWLPYYDDFMSPGNRHDFEIGYVLYVKLIRYLTDNYTFFLFTTSIIPIALIFWGCLKTQKNISLTILSVCVFYSYYYLGSFFGAERRIIAIGLSFFALIQYKSNKKVQSLILILCASTFHISSLVTLSVFLINKLSLNLYKILLVLGAILSLPLSHYLSDIISSVISLIPVEIVRYKLTVYTQNAQEYGSISISGILKRVVISAVFIYTLSFDIKNNKESLFLVKTYLFGTIIYLFLSPISAMFSVISIYFTIVEILLIPTVLVRVGIFTRIPALIFIVIFYFGYQVYSILGSYPELFYPYISVFSEIQRQGIY
;
A
#
# COMPACT_ATOMS: atom_id res chain seq x y z
N MET A 1 6.15 13.92 -16.31
CA MET A 1 4.80 14.31 -16.80
C MET A 1 3.78 13.18 -16.70
N ILE A 2 4.02 11.99 -17.27
CA ILE A 2 3.05 10.88 -17.29
C ILE A 2 2.53 10.45 -15.91
N TYR A 3 3.39 10.42 -14.88
CA TYR A 3 3.01 10.08 -13.50
C TYR A 3 1.98 11.02 -12.85
N TYR A 4 1.78 12.23 -13.37
CA TYR A 4 0.84 13.20 -12.81
C TYR A 4 -0.52 13.20 -13.54
N ILE A 5 -0.60 12.59 -14.74
CA ILE A 5 -1.81 12.57 -15.56
C ILE A 5 -3.00 11.99 -14.78
N PHE A 6 -2.77 10.92 -14.02
CA PHE A 6 -3.83 10.24 -13.29
C PHE A 6 -4.52 11.16 -12.28
N ILE A 7 -3.74 11.87 -11.45
CA ILE A 7 -4.27 12.74 -10.41
C ILE A 7 -4.81 14.06 -10.98
N VAL A 8 -4.35 14.49 -12.15
CA VAL A 8 -4.90 15.68 -12.82
C VAL A 8 -6.24 15.38 -13.49
N ILE A 9 -6.48 14.16 -13.97
CA ILE A 9 -7.69 13.85 -14.75
C ILE A 9 -8.79 13.19 -13.89
N PHE A 10 -8.47 12.09 -13.21
CA PHE A 10 -9.50 11.21 -12.65
C PHE A 10 -10.32 11.80 -11.49
N PRO A 11 -9.77 12.62 -10.58
CA PRO A 11 -10.56 13.21 -9.51
C PRO A 11 -11.75 14.03 -9.99
N PHE A 12 -11.66 14.70 -11.15
CA PHE A 12 -12.74 15.52 -11.70
C PHE A 12 -13.99 14.72 -12.06
N PHE A 13 -13.83 13.46 -12.48
CA PHE A 13 -14.97 12.59 -12.77
C PHE A 13 -15.83 12.30 -11.54
N SER A 14 -15.30 12.46 -10.32
CA SER A 14 -16.09 12.32 -9.10
C SER A 14 -17.25 13.34 -9.02
N PHE A 15 -17.15 14.48 -9.70
CA PHE A 15 -18.17 15.55 -9.72
C PHE A 15 -19.19 15.46 -10.84
N VAL A 16 -18.93 14.66 -11.87
CA VAL A 16 -19.83 14.55 -13.01
C VAL A 16 -21.22 14.12 -12.52
N LYS A 17 -22.31 14.72 -13.02
CA LYS A 17 -23.65 14.30 -12.58
C LYS A 17 -24.05 12.94 -13.16
N ASN A 18 -23.65 12.69 -14.41
CA ASN A 18 -23.99 11.47 -15.14
C ASN A 18 -23.28 10.24 -14.56
N LYS A 19 -24.06 9.26 -14.10
CA LYS A 19 -23.56 8.01 -13.52
C LYS A 19 -22.77 7.16 -14.51
N ASN A 20 -23.20 7.09 -15.78
CA ASN A 20 -22.52 6.26 -16.79
C ASN A 20 -21.13 6.81 -17.10
N ILE A 21 -20.98 8.13 -17.19
CA ILE A 21 -19.66 8.77 -17.36
C ILE A 21 -18.73 8.40 -16.20
N LYS A 22 -19.23 8.35 -14.96
CA LYS A 22 -18.41 7.89 -13.82
C LYS A 22 -17.98 6.44 -13.93
N ILE A 23 -18.87 5.56 -14.40
CA ILE A 23 -18.56 4.14 -14.60
C ILE A 23 -17.46 4.02 -15.65
N TYR A 24 -17.60 4.71 -16.79
CA TYR A 24 -16.57 4.73 -17.83
C TYR A 24 -15.25 5.32 -17.34
N ALA A 25 -15.29 6.38 -16.54
CA ALA A 25 -14.10 6.94 -15.92
C ALA A 25 -13.42 5.95 -14.96
N LEU A 26 -14.18 5.19 -14.19
CA LEU A 26 -13.64 4.16 -13.29
C LEU A 26 -13.06 2.98 -14.09
N MET A 27 -13.70 2.57 -15.19
CA MET A 27 -13.15 1.54 -16.08
C MET A 27 -11.86 2.02 -16.76
N LEU A 28 -11.85 3.26 -17.24
CA LEU A 28 -10.67 3.87 -17.84
C LEU A 28 -9.54 4.03 -16.83
N SER A 29 -9.84 4.36 -15.57
CA SER A 29 -8.82 4.46 -14.52
C SER A 29 -8.24 3.09 -14.19
N PHE A 30 -9.06 2.04 -14.15
CA PHE A 30 -8.59 0.66 -14.01
C PHE A 30 -7.64 0.27 -15.15
N LEU A 31 -8.07 0.47 -16.40
CA LEU A 31 -7.27 0.19 -17.59
C LEU A 31 -5.96 0.99 -17.59
N PHE A 32 -6.02 2.26 -17.25
CA PHE A 32 -4.83 3.10 -17.14
C PHE A 32 -3.83 2.51 -16.13
N LEU A 33 -4.27 2.15 -14.92
CA LEU A 33 -3.37 1.62 -13.89
C LEU A 33 -2.79 0.26 -14.30
N VAL A 34 -3.59 -0.64 -14.84
CA VAL A 34 -3.08 -1.94 -15.30
C VAL A 34 -2.06 -1.76 -16.44
N SER A 35 -2.41 -0.97 -17.46
CA SER A 35 -1.50 -0.69 -18.59
C SER A 35 -0.24 0.04 -18.14
N PHE A 36 -0.36 1.03 -17.26
CA PHE A 36 0.78 1.82 -16.80
C PHE A 36 1.77 0.98 -15.98
N CYS A 37 1.28 0.04 -15.16
CA CYS A 37 2.13 -0.89 -14.43
C CYS A 37 2.75 -1.95 -15.34
N SER A 38 1.97 -2.49 -16.28
CA SER A 38 2.38 -3.63 -17.10
C SER A 38 3.30 -3.27 -18.26
N LEU A 39 3.13 -2.09 -18.85
CA LEU A 39 3.93 -1.62 -19.98
C LEU A 39 5.26 -0.99 -19.56
N ARG A 40 5.56 -0.89 -18.26
CA ARG A 40 6.84 -0.35 -17.78
C ARG A 40 7.97 -1.32 -18.04
N TRP A 41 9.14 -0.81 -18.36
CA TRP A 41 10.39 -1.56 -18.43
C TRP A 41 11.46 -0.90 -17.56
N GLN A 42 12.41 -1.69 -17.05
CA GLN A 42 13.54 -1.21 -16.25
C GLN A 42 13.13 -0.16 -15.21
N THR A 43 12.11 -0.43 -14.39
CA THR A 43 11.53 0.58 -13.48
C THR A 43 11.15 -0.05 -12.15
N GLY A 44 11.58 0.60 -11.06
CA GLY A 44 11.38 0.16 -9.66
C GLY A 44 12.52 -0.70 -9.12
N THR A 45 12.78 -0.61 -7.82
CA THR A 45 14.01 -1.13 -7.17
C THR A 45 14.34 -2.59 -7.52
N ASP A 46 13.33 -3.44 -7.61
CA ASP A 46 13.51 -4.90 -7.74
C ASP A 46 13.31 -5.41 -9.19
N TRP A 47 13.30 -4.54 -10.20
CA TRP A 47 12.95 -4.93 -11.58
C TRP A 47 13.82 -6.07 -12.13
N LEU A 48 15.15 -5.96 -12.01
CA LEU A 48 16.09 -6.95 -12.55
C LEU A 48 15.96 -8.32 -11.85
N PRO A 49 15.95 -8.42 -10.50
CA PRO A 49 15.63 -9.65 -9.79
C PRO A 49 14.37 -10.40 -10.28
N TYR A 50 13.31 -9.66 -10.60
CA TYR A 50 12.06 -10.25 -11.10
C TYR A 50 12.12 -10.64 -12.58
N TYR A 51 12.82 -9.86 -13.39
CA TYR A 51 13.07 -10.20 -14.79
C TYR A 51 13.90 -11.49 -14.91
N ASP A 52 15.00 -11.59 -14.16
CA ASP A 52 15.89 -12.76 -14.19
C ASP A 52 15.18 -14.02 -13.69
N ASP A 53 14.39 -13.91 -12.61
CA ASP A 53 13.60 -15.03 -12.10
C ASP A 53 12.51 -15.46 -13.07
N PHE A 54 11.88 -14.53 -13.79
CA PHE A 54 10.92 -14.89 -14.84
C PHE A 54 11.59 -15.58 -16.03
N MET A 55 12.77 -15.12 -16.45
CA MET A 55 13.51 -15.72 -17.57
C MET A 55 14.14 -17.06 -17.20
N SER A 56 14.49 -17.29 -15.94
CA SER A 56 15.03 -18.55 -15.43
C SER A 56 14.41 -18.97 -14.08
N PRO A 57 13.13 -19.42 -14.10
CA PRO A 57 12.41 -19.72 -12.86
C PRO A 57 13.03 -20.85 -12.06
N GLY A 58 13.20 -20.64 -10.75
CA GLY A 58 13.68 -21.65 -9.81
C GLY A 58 15.18 -21.60 -9.51
N ASN A 59 15.93 -20.69 -10.14
CA ASN A 59 17.32 -20.39 -9.74
C ASN A 59 17.39 -19.62 -8.42
N ARG A 60 16.29 -19.00 -7.99
CA ARG A 60 16.19 -18.29 -6.71
C ARG A 60 15.48 -19.13 -5.65
N HIS A 61 16.07 -19.19 -4.47
CA HIS A 61 15.54 -19.91 -3.30
C HIS A 61 15.03 -18.98 -2.19
N ASP A 62 15.16 -17.66 -2.36
CA ASP A 62 14.79 -16.64 -1.37
C ASP A 62 13.36 -16.10 -1.53
N PHE A 63 12.68 -16.48 -2.61
CA PHE A 63 11.29 -16.16 -2.93
C PHE A 63 10.28 -17.17 -2.39
N GLU A 64 9.09 -16.69 -2.05
CA GLU A 64 8.03 -17.49 -1.46
C GLU A 64 7.38 -18.43 -2.48
N ILE A 65 6.95 -19.61 -2.01
CA ILE A 65 6.50 -20.72 -2.87
C ILE A 65 5.33 -20.35 -3.79
N GLY A 66 4.38 -19.54 -3.32
CA GLY A 66 3.24 -19.11 -4.13
C GLY A 66 3.67 -18.21 -5.29
N TYR A 67 4.66 -17.34 -5.07
CA TYR A 67 5.26 -16.55 -6.15
C TYR A 67 6.04 -17.43 -7.14
N VAL A 68 6.86 -18.38 -6.64
CA VAL A 68 7.63 -19.29 -7.50
C VAL A 68 6.70 -20.12 -8.41
N LEU A 69 5.61 -20.66 -7.85
CA LEU A 69 4.62 -21.41 -8.64
C LEU A 69 3.91 -20.51 -9.65
N TYR A 70 3.59 -19.27 -9.26
CA TYR A 70 3.00 -18.28 -10.15
C TYR A 70 3.91 -17.93 -11.33
N VAL A 71 5.19 -17.63 -11.09
CA VAL A 71 6.18 -17.34 -12.15
C VAL A 71 6.32 -18.52 -13.10
N LYS A 72 6.47 -19.74 -12.56
CA LYS A 72 6.56 -20.98 -13.37
C LYS A 72 5.33 -21.19 -14.24
N LEU A 73 4.13 -20.94 -13.70
CA LEU A 73 2.89 -21.04 -14.45
C LEU A 73 2.85 -20.05 -15.61
N ILE A 74 3.15 -18.77 -15.37
CA ILE A 74 3.14 -17.77 -16.45
C ILE A 74 4.23 -18.07 -17.47
N ARG A 75 5.43 -18.49 -17.03
CA ARG A 75 6.53 -18.84 -17.93
C ARG A 75 6.20 -20.06 -18.81
N TYR A 76 5.47 -21.03 -18.28
CA TYR A 76 4.95 -22.15 -19.05
C TYR A 76 3.97 -21.69 -20.16
N LEU A 77 3.22 -20.60 -19.93
CA LEU A 77 2.26 -20.08 -20.90
C LEU A 77 2.88 -19.13 -21.92
N THR A 78 3.93 -18.37 -21.55
CA THR A 78 4.57 -17.39 -22.43
C THR A 78 5.97 -17.00 -21.95
N ASP A 79 6.84 -16.64 -22.90
CA ASP A 79 8.15 -16.06 -22.62
C ASP A 79 8.13 -14.53 -22.49
N ASN A 80 6.96 -13.90 -22.63
CA ASN A 80 6.81 -12.45 -22.65
C ASN A 80 6.72 -11.87 -21.22
N TYR A 81 7.75 -11.15 -20.77
CA TYR A 81 7.77 -10.54 -19.44
C TYR A 81 6.72 -9.42 -19.25
N THR A 82 6.34 -8.69 -20.31
CA THR A 82 5.23 -7.73 -20.26
C THR A 82 3.91 -8.40 -19.91
N PHE A 83 3.67 -9.61 -20.45
CA PHE A 83 2.49 -10.39 -20.10
C PHE A 83 2.51 -10.82 -18.63
N PHE A 84 3.68 -11.19 -18.11
CA PHE A 84 3.87 -11.43 -16.67
C PHE A 84 3.58 -10.18 -15.83
N LEU A 85 4.05 -8.99 -16.21
CA LEU A 85 3.72 -7.74 -15.51
C LEU A 85 2.21 -7.43 -15.59
N PHE A 86 1.56 -7.75 -16.71
CA PHE A 86 0.11 -7.62 -16.87
C PHE A 86 -0.66 -8.50 -15.88
N THR A 87 -0.36 -9.80 -15.80
CA THR A 87 -1.03 -10.70 -14.86
C THR A 87 -0.74 -10.32 -13.40
N THR A 88 0.47 -9.85 -13.12
CA THR A 88 0.90 -9.46 -11.76
C THR A 88 0.19 -8.19 -11.31
N SER A 89 -0.09 -7.26 -12.23
CA SER A 89 -0.78 -6.01 -11.91
C SER A 89 -2.31 -6.10 -11.92
N ILE A 90 -2.91 -6.82 -12.87
CA ILE A 90 -4.37 -6.85 -13.04
C ILE A 90 -5.10 -7.44 -11.83
N ILE A 91 -4.59 -8.54 -11.25
CA ILE A 91 -5.21 -9.24 -10.12
C ILE A 91 -5.30 -8.33 -8.88
N PRO A 92 -4.19 -7.81 -8.32
CA PRO A 92 -4.24 -7.00 -7.11
C PRO A 92 -4.96 -5.67 -7.35
N ILE A 93 -4.80 -5.03 -8.51
CA ILE A 93 -5.54 -3.79 -8.82
C ILE A 93 -7.05 -4.07 -8.87
N ALA A 94 -7.48 -5.18 -9.47
CA ALA A 94 -8.89 -5.56 -9.49
C ALA A 94 -9.45 -5.79 -8.07
N LEU A 95 -8.67 -6.42 -7.18
CA LEU A 95 -9.04 -6.60 -5.77
C LEU A 95 -9.18 -5.26 -5.03
N ILE A 96 -8.28 -4.29 -5.27
CA ILE A 96 -8.41 -2.93 -4.73
C ILE A 96 -9.71 -2.28 -5.21
N PHE A 97 -9.95 -2.26 -6.52
CA PHE A 97 -11.15 -1.65 -7.11
C PHE A 97 -12.43 -2.31 -6.58
N TRP A 98 -12.43 -3.64 -6.48
CA TRP A 98 -13.58 -4.39 -5.99
C TRP A 98 -13.85 -4.11 -4.51
N GLY A 99 -12.80 -4.05 -3.69
CA GLY A 99 -12.94 -3.68 -2.27
C GLY A 99 -13.47 -2.27 -2.08
N CYS A 100 -13.04 -1.31 -2.91
CA CYS A 100 -13.57 0.04 -2.96
C CYS A 100 -15.05 0.05 -3.36
N LEU A 101 -15.43 -0.62 -4.45
CA LEU A 101 -16.82 -0.73 -4.92
C LEU A 101 -17.76 -1.37 -3.89
N LYS A 102 -17.27 -2.37 -3.15
CA LYS A 102 -18.04 -3.04 -2.08
C LYS A 102 -18.24 -2.17 -0.84
N THR A 103 -17.36 -1.22 -0.61
CA THR A 103 -17.35 -0.45 0.65
C THR A 103 -17.90 0.96 0.49
N GLN A 104 -17.64 1.60 -0.65
CA GLN A 104 -18.04 2.98 -0.88
C GLN A 104 -19.53 3.09 -1.22
N LYS A 105 -20.17 4.13 -0.67
CA LYS A 105 -21.62 4.35 -0.84
C LYS A 105 -22.02 4.71 -2.27
N ASN A 106 -21.09 5.22 -3.08
CA ASN A 106 -21.35 5.60 -4.46
C ASN A 106 -20.05 5.60 -5.30
N ILE A 107 -20.22 5.72 -6.62
CA ILE A 107 -19.12 5.68 -7.58
C ILE A 107 -18.18 6.89 -7.44
N SER A 108 -18.68 8.07 -7.07
CA SER A 108 -17.82 9.24 -6.84
C SER A 108 -16.79 8.98 -5.75
N LEU A 109 -17.22 8.37 -4.63
CA LEU A 109 -16.30 8.00 -3.56
C LEU A 109 -15.36 6.87 -3.95
N THR A 110 -15.81 5.96 -4.81
CA THR A 110 -14.95 4.92 -5.39
C THR A 110 -13.83 5.54 -6.25
N ILE A 111 -14.16 6.50 -7.12
CA ILE A 111 -13.17 7.23 -7.92
C ILE A 111 -12.15 7.91 -7.01
N LEU A 112 -12.60 8.60 -5.95
CA LEU A 112 -11.69 9.22 -4.99
C LEU A 112 -10.83 8.21 -4.23
N SER A 113 -11.38 7.05 -3.83
CA SER A 113 -10.61 5.97 -3.23
C SER A 113 -9.48 5.51 -4.16
N VAL A 114 -9.76 5.36 -5.45
CA VAL A 114 -8.74 4.99 -6.45
C VAL A 114 -7.70 6.10 -6.62
N CYS A 115 -8.09 7.38 -6.53
CA CYS A 115 -7.15 8.49 -6.57
C CYS A 115 -6.23 8.50 -5.34
N VAL A 116 -6.76 8.26 -4.15
CA VAL A 116 -5.95 8.09 -2.92
C VAL A 116 -5.02 6.90 -3.06
N PHE A 117 -5.53 5.76 -3.55
CA PHE A 117 -4.72 4.57 -3.85
C PHE A 117 -3.56 4.91 -4.77
N TYR A 118 -3.81 5.62 -5.88
CA TYR A 118 -2.77 6.04 -6.80
C TYR A 118 -1.68 6.86 -6.11
N SER A 119 -2.09 7.90 -5.40
CA SER A 119 -1.17 8.85 -4.78
C SER A 119 -0.34 8.24 -3.66
N TYR A 120 -0.92 7.37 -2.84
CA TYR A 120 -0.28 6.88 -1.61
C TYR A 120 0.40 5.53 -1.76
N TYR A 121 -0.16 4.64 -2.57
CA TYR A 121 0.21 3.23 -2.58
C TYR A 121 0.65 2.74 -3.94
N TYR A 122 0.04 3.23 -5.02
CA TYR A 122 0.29 2.67 -6.33
C TYR A 122 1.75 2.88 -6.76
N LEU A 123 2.24 4.12 -6.77
CA LEU A 123 3.62 4.40 -7.20
C LEU A 123 4.67 3.86 -6.21
N GLY A 124 4.48 4.09 -4.91
CA GLY A 124 5.50 3.74 -3.91
C GLY A 124 5.46 2.29 -3.42
N SER A 125 4.35 1.59 -3.59
CA SER A 125 4.18 0.24 -3.05
C SER A 125 3.78 -0.81 -4.08
N PHE A 126 3.13 -0.40 -5.19
CA PHE A 126 2.74 -1.31 -6.25
C PHE A 126 3.66 -1.28 -7.49
N PHE A 127 4.24 -0.14 -7.80
CA PHE A 127 4.99 0.04 -9.04
C PHE A 127 6.42 -0.52 -8.90
N GLY A 128 6.65 -1.73 -9.39
CA GLY A 128 7.95 -2.40 -9.37
C GLY A 128 8.22 -3.31 -8.17
N ALA A 129 7.17 -3.82 -7.50
CA ALA A 129 7.28 -4.72 -6.33
C ALA A 129 6.44 -6.00 -6.51
N GLU A 130 6.74 -6.80 -7.53
CA GLU A 130 5.83 -7.84 -8.09
C GLU A 130 5.28 -8.83 -7.05
N ARG A 131 6.11 -9.34 -6.14
CA ARG A 131 5.65 -10.23 -5.04
C ARG A 131 4.70 -9.53 -4.09
N ARG A 132 5.09 -8.32 -3.68
CA ARG A 132 4.42 -7.55 -2.64
C ARG A 132 3.05 -7.04 -3.13
N ILE A 133 2.88 -6.74 -4.40
CA ILE A 133 1.61 -6.20 -4.92
C ILE A 133 0.47 -7.19 -4.80
N ILE A 134 0.74 -8.47 -5.12
CA ILE A 134 -0.25 -9.55 -5.00
C ILE A 134 -0.64 -9.71 -3.54
N ALA A 135 0.35 -9.73 -2.64
CA ALA A 135 0.12 -9.85 -1.20
C ALA A 135 -0.69 -8.67 -0.64
N ILE A 136 -0.37 -7.42 -0.99
CA ILE A 136 -1.12 -6.25 -0.53
C ILE A 136 -2.57 -6.27 -1.05
N GLY A 137 -2.77 -6.61 -2.34
CA GLY A 137 -4.11 -6.71 -2.93
C GLY A 137 -4.99 -7.76 -2.23
N LEU A 138 -4.43 -8.95 -1.99
CA LEU A 138 -5.10 -10.03 -1.26
C LEU A 138 -5.39 -9.64 0.19
N SER A 139 -4.41 -9.08 0.91
CA SER A 139 -4.58 -8.64 2.30
C SER A 139 -5.62 -7.53 2.42
N PHE A 140 -5.62 -6.53 1.53
CA PHE A 140 -6.65 -5.49 1.52
C PHE A 140 -8.05 -6.11 1.36
N PHE A 141 -8.21 -7.01 0.38
CA PHE A 141 -9.51 -7.66 0.17
C PHE A 141 -9.89 -8.58 1.33
N ALA A 142 -8.91 -9.20 2.00
CA ALA A 142 -9.12 -9.95 3.23
C ALA A 142 -9.68 -9.08 4.36
N LEU A 143 -9.19 -7.83 4.51
CA LEU A 143 -9.75 -6.86 5.46
C LEU A 143 -11.20 -6.52 5.10
N ILE A 144 -11.53 -6.41 3.81
CA ILE A 144 -12.92 -6.18 3.36
C ILE A 144 -13.81 -7.38 3.71
N GLN A 145 -13.35 -8.61 3.47
CA GLN A 145 -14.12 -9.81 3.87
C GLN A 145 -14.30 -9.87 5.40
N TYR A 146 -13.26 -9.55 6.17
CA TYR A 146 -13.34 -9.51 7.62
C TYR A 146 -14.36 -8.48 8.12
N LYS A 147 -14.32 -7.26 7.57
CA LYS A 147 -15.30 -6.18 7.83
C LYS A 147 -16.73 -6.68 7.59
N SER A 148 -16.96 -7.41 6.50
CA SER A 148 -18.26 -8.00 6.16
C SER A 148 -18.56 -9.32 6.89
N ASN A 149 -17.91 -9.57 8.04
CA ASN A 149 -18.08 -10.75 8.90
C ASN A 149 -17.78 -12.11 8.22
N LYS A 150 -17.05 -12.12 7.09
CA LYS A 150 -16.61 -13.33 6.37
C LYS A 150 -15.21 -13.74 6.81
N LYS A 151 -15.09 -14.09 8.09
CA LYS A 151 -13.81 -14.38 8.76
C LYS A 151 -13.00 -15.51 8.13
N VAL A 152 -13.66 -16.58 7.70
CA VAL A 152 -13.00 -17.72 7.03
C VAL A 152 -12.41 -17.30 5.68
N GLN A 153 -13.17 -16.55 4.88
CA GLN A 153 -12.68 -16.03 3.60
C GLN A 153 -11.49 -15.08 3.81
N SER A 154 -11.55 -14.23 4.84
CA SER A 154 -10.43 -13.37 5.23
C SER A 154 -9.19 -14.18 5.59
N LEU A 155 -9.32 -15.22 6.42
CA LEU A 155 -8.21 -16.09 6.80
C LEU A 155 -7.57 -16.76 5.58
N ILE A 156 -8.38 -17.35 4.70
CA ILE A 156 -7.90 -18.00 3.47
C ILE A 156 -7.13 -17.00 2.59
N LEU A 157 -7.65 -15.78 2.42
CA LEU A 157 -6.98 -14.74 1.64
C LEU A 157 -5.64 -14.30 2.25
N ILE A 158 -5.55 -14.19 3.58
CA ILE A 158 -4.29 -13.84 4.28
C ILE A 158 -3.27 -14.96 4.12
N LEU A 159 -3.67 -16.23 4.30
CA LEU A 159 -2.78 -17.37 4.10
C LEU A 159 -2.30 -17.45 2.64
N CYS A 160 -3.20 -17.23 1.68
CA CYS A 160 -2.82 -17.12 0.27
C CYS A 160 -1.83 -15.97 0.02
N ALA A 161 -2.09 -14.77 0.56
CA ALA A 161 -1.17 -13.63 0.44
C ALA A 161 0.23 -13.96 0.97
N SER A 162 0.30 -14.73 2.07
CA SER A 162 1.57 -15.10 2.70
C SER A 162 2.44 -16.02 1.85
N THR A 163 1.84 -16.77 0.93
CA THR A 163 2.58 -17.58 -0.04
C THR A 163 3.24 -16.73 -1.14
N PHE A 164 2.80 -15.49 -1.36
CA PHE A 164 3.43 -14.54 -2.29
C PHE A 164 4.43 -13.63 -1.59
N HIS A 165 4.14 -13.27 -0.33
CA HIS A 165 5.04 -12.45 0.47
C HIS A 165 4.77 -12.68 1.97
N ILE A 166 5.76 -13.23 2.68
CA ILE A 166 5.57 -13.73 4.05
C ILE A 166 5.11 -12.65 5.03
N SER A 167 5.54 -11.39 4.83
CA SER A 167 5.20 -10.27 5.71
C SER A 167 3.69 -9.99 5.80
N SER A 168 2.90 -10.47 4.82
CA SER A 168 1.44 -10.35 4.86
C SER A 168 0.78 -11.17 5.98
N LEU A 169 1.49 -12.14 6.59
CA LEU A 169 1.01 -12.83 7.80
C LEU A 169 0.73 -11.88 8.95
N VAL A 170 1.37 -10.71 8.99
CA VAL A 170 1.06 -9.67 9.98
C VAL A 170 -0.44 -9.35 10.00
N THR A 171 -1.12 -9.43 8.84
CA THR A 171 -2.56 -9.14 8.70
C THR A 171 -3.43 -10.07 9.56
N LEU A 172 -2.93 -11.24 10.00
CA LEU A 172 -3.63 -12.10 10.98
C LEU A 172 -3.92 -11.37 12.31
N SER A 173 -3.18 -10.31 12.65
CA SER A 173 -3.49 -9.48 13.82
C SER A 173 -4.89 -8.85 13.75
N VAL A 174 -5.53 -8.78 12.58
CA VAL A 174 -6.91 -8.28 12.41
C VAL A 174 -7.93 -9.00 13.29
N PHE A 175 -7.69 -10.29 13.58
CA PHE A 175 -8.52 -11.11 14.46
C PHE A 175 -8.39 -10.69 15.95
N LEU A 176 -7.38 -9.89 16.28
CA LEU A 176 -7.13 -9.31 17.60
C LEU A 176 -7.47 -7.81 17.66
N ILE A 177 -7.28 -7.05 16.57
CA ILE A 177 -7.50 -5.60 16.50
C ILE A 177 -8.87 -5.19 17.08
N ASN A 178 -9.93 -5.93 16.77
CA ASN A 178 -11.27 -5.58 17.23
C ASN A 178 -11.53 -5.83 18.71
N LYS A 179 -10.71 -6.64 19.39
CA LYS A 179 -10.85 -6.94 20.82
C LYS A 179 -10.36 -5.79 21.71
N LEU A 180 -9.46 -4.95 21.19
CA LEU A 180 -8.86 -3.85 21.94
C LEU A 180 -9.75 -2.61 21.95
N SER A 181 -9.76 -1.86 23.06
CA SER A 181 -10.54 -0.63 23.18
C SER A 181 -9.93 0.50 22.33
N LEU A 182 -10.76 1.40 21.80
CA LEU A 182 -10.25 2.55 21.03
C LEU A 182 -9.33 3.45 21.87
N ASN A 183 -9.54 3.52 23.18
CA ASN A 183 -8.69 4.30 24.08
C ASN A 183 -7.26 3.73 24.15
N LEU A 184 -7.09 2.41 24.11
CA LEU A 184 -5.76 1.81 24.03
C LEU A 184 -5.01 2.26 22.76
N TYR A 185 -5.69 2.30 21.60
CA TYR A 185 -5.09 2.82 20.37
C TYR A 185 -4.65 4.28 20.52
N LYS A 186 -5.46 5.13 21.13
CA LYS A 186 -5.10 6.54 21.38
C LYS A 186 -3.85 6.66 22.26
N ILE A 187 -3.76 5.86 23.32
CA ILE A 187 -2.60 5.82 24.21
C ILE A 187 -1.35 5.36 23.43
N LEU A 188 -1.44 4.25 22.70
CA LEU A 188 -0.33 3.72 21.90
C LEU A 188 0.13 4.68 20.79
N LEU A 189 -0.77 5.46 20.20
CA LEU A 189 -0.42 6.50 19.22
C LEU A 189 0.40 7.62 19.86
N VAL A 190 -0.01 8.09 21.03
CA VAL A 190 0.70 9.14 21.76
C VAL A 190 2.08 8.62 22.20
N LEU A 191 2.13 7.42 22.77
CA LEU A 191 3.38 6.77 23.15
C LEU A 191 4.30 6.56 21.95
N GLY A 192 3.79 6.01 20.85
CA GLY A 192 4.55 5.80 19.61
C GLY A 192 5.10 7.12 19.06
N ALA A 193 4.31 8.19 19.06
CA ALA A 193 4.77 9.50 18.61
C ALA A 193 5.89 10.06 19.50
N ILE A 194 5.75 9.99 20.82
CA ILE A 194 6.75 10.47 21.79
C ILE A 194 8.05 9.64 21.71
N LEU A 195 7.93 8.32 21.62
CA LEU A 195 9.06 7.40 21.67
C LEU A 195 9.78 7.27 20.33
N SER A 196 9.11 7.53 19.20
CA SER A 196 9.68 7.30 17.85
C SER A 196 11.04 7.99 17.60
N LEU A 197 11.28 9.16 18.18
CA LEU A 197 12.54 9.90 18.01
C LEU A 197 13.63 9.51 19.03
N PRO A 198 13.41 9.63 20.36
CA PRO A 198 14.45 9.39 21.36
C PRO A 198 14.86 7.91 21.49
N LEU A 199 13.98 6.98 21.12
CA LEU A 199 14.24 5.54 21.28
C LEU A 199 14.90 4.89 20.06
N SER A 200 15.13 5.61 18.96
CA SER A 200 15.71 5.04 17.73
C SER A 200 17.02 4.29 17.98
N HIS A 201 17.91 4.84 18.80
CA HIS A 201 19.18 4.19 19.16
C HIS A 201 18.98 2.96 20.06
N TYR A 202 18.13 3.04 21.08
CA TYR A 202 17.92 1.94 22.04
C TYR A 202 17.04 0.80 21.49
N LEU A 203 16.11 1.13 20.59
CA LEU A 203 15.23 0.15 19.94
C LEU A 203 16.00 -0.80 19.05
N SER A 204 17.08 -0.35 18.41
CA SER A 204 17.91 -1.19 17.55
C SER A 204 18.51 -2.37 18.32
N ASP A 205 19.03 -2.12 19.52
CA ASP A 205 19.66 -3.16 20.37
C ASP A 205 18.63 -4.13 20.93
N ILE A 206 17.48 -3.61 21.41
CA ILE A 206 16.36 -4.43 21.87
C ILE A 206 15.86 -5.32 20.74
N ILE A 207 15.69 -4.78 19.54
CA ILE A 207 15.20 -5.54 18.39
C ILE A 207 16.22 -6.56 17.91
N SER A 208 17.51 -6.22 17.89
CA SER A 208 18.55 -7.20 17.59
C SER A 208 18.51 -8.37 18.58
N SER A 209 18.24 -8.09 19.86
CA SER A 209 18.04 -9.11 20.90
C SER A 209 16.74 -9.92 20.69
N VAL A 210 15.65 -9.30 20.25
CA VAL A 210 14.41 -10.02 19.92
C VAL A 210 14.58 -10.89 18.67
N ILE A 211 15.28 -10.39 17.65
CA ILE A 211 15.57 -11.11 16.40
C ILE A 211 16.42 -12.35 16.70
N SER A 212 17.39 -12.28 17.61
CA SER A 212 18.23 -13.43 17.97
C SER A 212 17.43 -14.57 18.63
N LEU A 213 16.31 -14.27 19.29
CA LEU A 213 15.41 -15.25 19.88
C LEU A 213 14.50 -15.97 18.86
N ILE A 214 14.46 -15.51 17.60
CA ILE A 214 13.63 -16.13 16.56
C ILE A 214 14.26 -17.49 16.17
N PRO A 215 13.55 -18.61 16.36
CA PRO A 215 14.10 -19.94 16.11
C PRO A 215 14.24 -20.25 14.61
N VAL A 216 13.52 -19.51 13.76
CA VAL A 216 13.51 -19.71 12.31
C VAL A 216 14.64 -18.91 11.66
N GLU A 217 15.69 -19.62 11.23
CA GLU A 217 16.92 -19.02 10.70
C GLU A 217 16.69 -18.07 9.53
N ILE A 218 15.88 -18.48 8.54
CA ILE A 218 15.64 -17.65 7.35
C ILE A 218 14.92 -16.33 7.68
N VAL A 219 14.03 -16.35 8.68
CA VAL A 219 13.35 -15.14 9.16
C VAL A 219 14.33 -14.26 9.92
N ARG A 220 15.15 -14.86 10.79
CA ARG A 220 16.18 -14.16 11.55
C ARG A 220 17.17 -13.46 10.62
N TYR A 221 17.70 -14.15 9.62
CA TYR A 221 18.63 -13.59 8.64
C TYR A 221 18.04 -12.38 7.91
N LYS A 222 16.82 -12.50 7.36
CA LYS A 222 16.15 -11.39 6.66
C LYS A 222 15.96 -10.17 7.56
N LEU A 223 15.55 -10.37 8.81
CA LEU A 223 15.37 -9.27 9.77
C LEU A 223 16.71 -8.62 10.17
N THR A 224 17.76 -9.42 10.36
CA THR A 224 19.11 -8.90 10.66
C THR A 224 19.64 -8.02 9.53
N VAL A 225 19.49 -8.43 8.27
CA VAL A 225 19.88 -7.62 7.11
C VAL A 225 19.15 -6.27 7.10
N TYR A 226 17.85 -6.25 7.39
CA TYR A 226 17.07 -5.02 7.43
C TYR A 226 17.45 -4.05 8.56
N THR A 227 17.97 -4.57 9.67
CA THR A 227 18.46 -3.76 10.79
C THR A 227 19.90 -3.29 10.56
N GLN A 228 20.80 -4.16 10.07
CA GLN A 228 22.20 -3.81 9.83
C GLN A 228 22.37 -2.77 8.73
N ASN A 229 21.56 -2.88 7.66
CA ASN A 229 21.59 -1.94 6.53
C ASN A 229 20.57 -0.80 6.69
N ALA A 230 20.05 -0.55 7.90
CA ALA A 230 19.02 0.45 8.15
C ALA A 230 19.40 1.86 7.64
N GLN A 231 20.69 2.23 7.74
CA GLN A 231 21.19 3.52 7.25
C GLN A 231 21.06 3.66 5.72
N GLU A 232 21.23 2.57 4.98
CA GLU A 232 21.09 2.52 3.52
C GLU A 232 19.62 2.63 3.09
N TYR A 233 18.70 2.20 3.95
CA TYR A 233 17.26 2.26 3.66
C TYR A 233 16.61 3.62 3.96
N GLY A 234 17.36 4.55 4.54
CA GLY A 234 16.93 5.92 4.77
C GLY A 234 16.64 6.24 6.24
N SER A 235 16.63 7.53 6.55
CA SER A 235 16.45 8.05 7.90
C SER A 235 14.99 8.18 8.31
N ILE A 236 14.77 8.38 9.61
CA ILE A 236 13.45 8.61 10.19
C ILE A 236 12.80 9.84 9.56
N SER A 237 11.64 9.65 8.92
CA SER A 237 10.86 10.74 8.37
C SER A 237 9.96 11.38 9.43
N ILE A 238 10.41 12.50 10.00
CA ILE A 238 9.61 13.33 10.95
C ILE A 238 8.30 13.78 10.29
N SER A 239 8.35 14.19 9.01
CA SER A 239 7.16 14.57 8.25
C SER A 239 6.21 13.38 8.06
N GLY A 240 6.73 12.17 7.84
CA GLY A 240 5.95 10.94 7.78
C GLY A 240 5.24 10.60 9.11
N ILE A 241 5.96 10.74 10.24
CA ILE A 241 5.40 10.57 11.59
C ILE A 241 4.28 11.58 11.84
N LEU A 242 4.57 12.87 11.66
CA LEU A 242 3.62 13.96 11.89
C LEU A 242 2.36 13.78 11.04
N LYS A 243 2.54 13.49 9.74
CA LYS A 243 1.44 13.23 8.81
C LYS A 243 0.52 12.12 9.32
N ARG A 244 1.06 10.98 9.75
CA ARG A 244 0.25 9.85 10.22
C ARG A 244 -0.48 10.14 11.52
N VAL A 245 0.15 10.86 12.45
CA VAL A 245 -0.49 11.31 13.70
C VAL A 245 -1.64 12.26 13.40
N VAL A 246 -1.42 13.26 12.53
CA VAL A 246 -2.47 14.21 12.12
C VAL A 246 -3.63 13.51 11.44
N ILE A 247 -3.37 12.62 10.47
CA ILE A 247 -4.43 11.86 9.79
C ILE A 247 -5.20 10.98 10.78
N SER A 248 -4.51 10.35 11.73
CA SER A 248 -5.14 9.55 12.79
C SER A 248 -6.09 10.40 13.64
N ALA A 249 -5.66 11.59 14.06
CA ALA A 249 -6.47 12.52 14.82
C ALA A 249 -7.71 12.97 14.03
N VAL A 250 -7.54 13.30 12.75
CA VAL A 250 -8.65 13.66 11.83
C VAL A 250 -9.66 12.52 11.73
N PHE A 251 -9.21 11.27 11.53
CA PHE A 251 -10.11 10.12 11.44
C PHE A 251 -10.90 9.91 12.74
N ILE A 252 -10.23 9.96 13.89
CA ILE A 252 -10.88 9.79 15.20
C ILE A 252 -11.92 10.89 15.44
N TYR A 253 -11.57 12.14 15.14
CA TYR A 253 -12.42 13.30 15.39
C TYR A 253 -13.63 13.32 14.44
N THR A 254 -13.37 13.33 13.12
CA THR A 254 -14.41 13.50 12.09
C THR A 254 -15.38 12.32 12.03
N LEU A 255 -14.90 11.10 12.28
CA LEU A 255 -15.72 9.89 12.23
C LEU A 255 -16.22 9.46 13.62
N SER A 256 -16.07 10.30 14.64
CA SER A 256 -16.46 10.00 16.03
C SER A 256 -17.91 9.55 16.20
N PHE A 257 -18.84 10.08 15.40
CA PHE A 257 -20.23 9.64 15.36
C PHE A 257 -20.36 8.26 14.69
N ASP A 258 -19.73 8.07 13.54
CA ASP A 258 -19.80 6.81 12.78
C ASP A 258 -19.17 5.66 13.57
N ILE A 259 -18.03 5.87 14.24
CA ILE A 259 -17.36 4.81 15.03
C ILE A 259 -18.16 4.42 16.28
N LYS A 260 -19.02 5.30 16.81
CA LYS A 260 -19.91 4.97 17.94
C LYS A 260 -21.10 4.11 17.49
N ASN A 261 -21.60 4.36 16.28
CA ASN A 261 -22.86 3.78 15.81
C ASN A 261 -22.67 2.66 14.77
N ASN A 262 -21.47 2.50 14.21
CA ASN A 262 -21.19 1.54 13.15
C ASN A 262 -19.88 0.77 13.43
N LYS A 263 -20.04 -0.54 13.69
CA LYS A 263 -18.93 -1.46 13.96
C LYS A 263 -17.94 -1.56 12.80
N GLU A 264 -18.41 -1.43 11.57
CA GLU A 264 -17.55 -1.48 10.38
C GLU A 264 -16.68 -0.23 10.25
N SER A 265 -17.24 0.95 10.53
CA SER A 265 -16.48 2.21 10.57
C SER A 265 -15.43 2.17 11.68
N LEU A 266 -15.81 1.67 12.86
CA LEU A 266 -14.88 1.47 13.97
C LEU A 266 -13.74 0.51 13.60
N PHE A 267 -14.05 -0.58 12.91
CA PHE A 267 -13.05 -1.54 12.44
C PHE A 267 -12.04 -0.91 11.48
N LEU A 268 -12.51 -0.17 10.47
CA LEU A 268 -11.61 0.50 9.51
C LEU A 268 -10.68 1.50 10.20
N VAL A 269 -11.23 2.31 11.11
CA VAL A 269 -10.42 3.26 11.89
C VAL A 269 -9.40 2.52 12.74
N LYS A 270 -9.80 1.52 13.54
CA LYS A 270 -8.84 0.74 14.37
C LYS A 270 -7.77 0.07 13.53
N THR A 271 -8.11 -0.43 12.34
CA THR A 271 -7.16 -1.05 11.41
C THR A 271 -6.12 -0.02 10.96
N TYR A 272 -6.55 1.16 10.53
CA TYR A 272 -5.63 2.25 10.18
C TYR A 272 -4.75 2.68 11.36
N LEU A 273 -5.33 2.84 12.56
CA LEU A 273 -4.57 3.21 13.76
C LEU A 273 -3.55 2.14 14.13
N PHE A 274 -3.89 0.86 14.00
CA PHE A 274 -2.96 -0.25 14.22
C PHE A 274 -1.77 -0.18 13.25
N GLY A 275 -2.03 0.05 11.96
CA GLY A 275 -0.97 0.26 10.96
C GLY A 275 -0.10 1.47 11.29
N THR A 276 -0.71 2.56 11.75
CA THR A 276 0.03 3.77 12.17
C THR A 276 0.90 3.50 13.39
N ILE A 277 0.41 2.78 14.39
CA ILE A 277 1.20 2.36 15.56
C ILE A 277 2.39 1.52 15.09
N ILE A 278 2.17 0.51 14.23
CA ILE A 278 3.26 -0.27 13.63
C ILE A 278 4.29 0.65 12.96
N TYR A 279 3.85 1.61 12.16
CA TYR A 279 4.77 2.55 11.52
C TYR A 279 5.58 3.35 12.55
N LEU A 280 4.93 3.93 13.56
CA LEU A 280 5.59 4.77 14.57
C LEU A 280 6.65 4.00 15.36
N PHE A 281 6.40 2.72 15.66
CA PHE A 281 7.34 1.88 16.38
C PHE A 281 8.42 1.27 15.50
N LEU A 282 8.15 0.99 14.21
CA LEU A 282 9.09 0.29 13.33
C LEU A 282 9.91 1.20 12.41
N SER A 283 9.37 2.34 11.97
CA SER A 283 10.11 3.27 11.11
C SER A 283 11.38 3.83 11.73
N PRO A 284 11.49 4.01 13.07
CA PRO A 284 12.74 4.42 13.70
C PRO A 284 13.89 3.43 13.58
N ILE A 285 13.59 2.15 13.35
CA ILE A 285 14.59 1.08 13.29
C ILE A 285 15.06 0.88 11.86
N SER A 286 14.13 0.79 10.92
CA SER A 286 14.44 0.66 9.49
C SER A 286 13.24 1.10 8.67
N ALA A 287 13.48 1.90 7.63
CA ALA A 287 12.44 2.28 6.69
C ALA A 287 11.78 1.05 6.03
N MET A 288 12.53 -0.05 5.86
CA MET A 288 12.02 -1.31 5.31
C MET A 288 10.98 -1.98 6.22
N PHE A 289 11.13 -1.90 7.54
CA PHE A 289 10.12 -2.42 8.46
C PHE A 289 8.83 -1.61 8.44
N SER A 290 8.92 -0.31 8.14
CA SER A 290 7.75 0.57 8.04
C SER A 290 6.78 0.13 6.94
N VAL A 291 7.26 -0.59 5.91
CA VAL A 291 6.45 -1.15 4.82
C VAL A 291 5.37 -2.11 5.34
N ILE A 292 5.63 -2.80 6.46
CA ILE A 292 4.68 -3.72 7.11
C ILE A 292 3.38 -2.98 7.49
N SER A 293 3.46 -1.69 7.81
CA SER A 293 2.27 -0.89 8.13
C SER A 293 1.25 -0.82 6.98
N ILE A 294 1.70 -0.93 5.72
CA ILE A 294 0.86 -0.78 4.52
C ILE A 294 -0.28 -1.80 4.51
N TYR A 295 -0.04 -3.01 5.01
CA TYR A 295 -1.06 -4.06 5.12
C TYR A 295 -2.27 -3.65 5.95
N PHE A 296 -2.17 -2.57 6.73
CA PHE A 296 -3.25 -2.02 7.52
C PHE A 296 -3.61 -0.59 7.10
N THR A 297 -2.61 0.27 6.82
CA THR A 297 -2.86 1.68 6.52
C THR A 297 -3.58 1.86 5.20
N ILE A 298 -3.49 0.90 4.27
CA ILE A 298 -4.19 0.92 2.99
C ILE A 298 -5.71 1.11 3.11
N VAL A 299 -6.33 0.80 4.26
CA VAL A 299 -7.75 1.12 4.48
C VAL A 299 -8.04 2.63 4.45
N GLU A 300 -7.02 3.49 4.50
CA GLU A 300 -7.17 4.93 4.33
C GLU A 300 -7.72 5.31 2.95
N ILE A 301 -7.56 4.46 1.92
CA ILE A 301 -8.20 4.67 0.61
C ILE A 301 -9.73 4.71 0.76
N LEU A 302 -10.28 4.11 1.81
CA LEU A 302 -11.71 4.13 2.13
C LEU A 302 -12.08 5.27 3.10
N LEU A 303 -11.20 5.54 4.07
CA LEU A 303 -11.43 6.55 5.12
C LEU A 303 -11.31 7.98 4.59
N ILE A 304 -10.31 8.30 3.76
CA ILE A 304 -10.08 9.65 3.24
C ILE A 304 -11.32 10.17 2.48
N PRO A 305 -11.89 9.47 1.48
CA PRO A 305 -13.10 9.94 0.79
C PRO A 305 -14.29 10.13 1.74
N THR A 306 -14.42 9.26 2.74
CA THR A 306 -15.50 9.35 3.74
C THR A 306 -15.37 10.63 4.59
N VAL A 307 -14.16 10.95 5.03
CA VAL A 307 -13.85 12.18 5.75
C VAL A 307 -14.16 13.41 4.90
N LEU A 308 -13.73 13.43 3.62
CA LEU A 308 -13.96 14.55 2.71
C LEU A 308 -15.45 14.87 2.51
N VAL A 309 -16.32 13.85 2.47
CA VAL A 309 -17.77 14.03 2.46
C VAL A 309 -18.26 14.59 3.79
N ARG A 310 -17.80 14.03 4.91
CA ARG A 310 -18.26 14.39 6.25
C ARG A 310 -17.96 15.85 6.61
N VAL A 311 -16.80 16.37 6.19
CA VAL A 311 -16.43 17.78 6.40
C VAL A 311 -17.00 18.72 5.33
N GLY A 312 -17.77 18.21 4.36
CA GLY A 312 -18.39 19.02 3.31
C GLY A 312 -17.42 19.56 2.26
N ILE A 313 -16.18 19.05 2.20
CA ILE A 313 -15.22 19.41 1.14
C ILE A 313 -15.70 18.89 -0.22
N PHE A 314 -16.37 17.75 -0.23
CA PHE A 314 -16.87 17.14 -1.47
C PHE A 314 -17.90 18.02 -2.22
N THR A 315 -18.53 18.98 -1.56
CA THR A 315 -19.44 19.95 -2.21
C THR A 315 -18.75 21.25 -2.62
N ARG A 316 -17.47 21.43 -2.28
CA ARG A 316 -16.67 22.63 -2.54
C ARG A 316 -15.57 22.32 -3.55
N ILE A 317 -15.90 22.43 -4.85
CA ILE A 317 -14.98 22.13 -5.96
C ILE A 317 -13.58 22.76 -5.76
N PRO A 318 -13.42 24.04 -5.36
CA PRO A 318 -12.10 24.63 -5.12
C PRO A 318 -11.30 23.93 -4.01
N ALA A 319 -11.97 23.51 -2.93
CA ALA A 319 -11.31 22.82 -1.82
C ALA A 319 -10.86 21.40 -2.22
N LEU A 320 -11.62 20.71 -3.07
CA LEU A 320 -11.16 19.43 -3.60
C LEU A 320 -10.03 19.59 -4.61
N ILE A 321 -10.08 20.60 -5.49
CA ILE A 321 -8.97 20.92 -6.40
C ILE A 321 -7.69 21.18 -5.60
N PHE A 322 -7.79 21.94 -4.50
CA PHE A 322 -6.67 22.17 -3.59
C PHE A 322 -6.12 20.84 -3.04
N ILE A 323 -6.97 19.93 -2.56
CA ILE A 323 -6.53 18.61 -2.09
C ILE A 323 -5.89 17.77 -3.20
N VAL A 324 -6.46 17.77 -4.40
CA VAL A 324 -5.92 17.01 -5.52
C VAL A 324 -4.54 17.53 -5.93
N ILE A 325 -4.36 18.84 -6.03
CA ILE A 325 -3.09 19.43 -6.45
C ILE A 325 -2.07 19.35 -5.32
N PHE A 326 -2.40 19.82 -4.13
CA PHE A 326 -1.42 19.99 -3.05
C PHE A 326 -1.24 18.75 -2.18
N TYR A 327 -2.25 17.90 -2.00
CA TYR A 327 -2.10 16.71 -1.16
C TYR A 327 -1.79 15.47 -1.99
N PHE A 328 -2.56 15.18 -3.04
CA PHE A 328 -2.30 14.05 -3.93
C PHE A 328 -1.09 14.31 -4.82
N GLY A 329 -0.95 15.51 -5.38
CA GLY A 329 0.22 15.90 -6.18
C GLY A 329 1.51 15.94 -5.38
N TYR A 330 1.51 16.51 -4.17
CA TYR A 330 2.69 16.47 -3.30
C TYR A 330 3.09 15.04 -2.93
N GLN A 331 2.13 14.15 -2.68
CA GLN A 331 2.46 12.76 -2.37
C GLN A 331 3.12 12.05 -3.56
N VAL A 332 2.59 12.25 -4.77
CA VAL A 332 3.20 11.72 -6.01
C VAL A 332 4.60 12.30 -6.21
N TYR A 333 4.76 13.62 -6.05
CA TYR A 333 6.05 14.30 -6.11
C TYR A 333 7.05 13.74 -5.09
N SER A 334 6.63 13.56 -3.84
CA SER A 334 7.48 13.04 -2.77
C SER A 334 7.95 11.62 -3.08
N ILE A 335 7.07 10.73 -3.56
CA ILE A 335 7.47 9.35 -3.91
C ILE A 335 8.47 9.35 -5.06
N LEU A 336 8.17 10.09 -6.13
CA LEU A 336 9.02 10.14 -7.32
C LEU A 336 10.35 10.86 -7.04
N GLY A 337 10.34 11.82 -6.12
CA GLY A 337 11.54 12.56 -5.69
C GLY A 337 12.42 11.80 -4.71
N SER A 338 11.92 10.74 -4.06
CA SER A 338 12.74 9.88 -3.20
C SER A 338 13.71 8.99 -4.01
N TYR A 339 13.31 8.59 -5.21
CA TYR A 339 14.12 7.71 -6.09
C TYR A 339 13.97 8.11 -7.57
N PRO A 340 14.30 9.37 -7.95
CA PRO A 340 14.06 9.87 -9.30
C PRO A 340 14.72 9.02 -10.38
N GLU A 341 15.90 8.46 -10.08
CA GLU A 341 16.67 7.56 -10.94
C GLU A 341 15.92 6.27 -11.25
N LEU A 342 14.99 5.81 -10.41
CA LEU A 342 14.18 4.61 -10.65
C LEU A 342 12.93 4.87 -11.49
N PHE A 343 12.48 6.13 -11.58
CA PHE A 343 11.20 6.49 -12.21
C PHE A 343 11.32 7.42 -13.42
N TYR A 344 12.37 8.24 -13.53
CA TYR A 344 12.54 9.20 -14.62
C TYR A 344 13.66 8.80 -15.58
N PRO A 345 13.44 8.85 -16.90
CA PRO A 345 12.12 8.91 -17.55
C PRO A 345 11.31 7.63 -17.27
N TYR A 346 10.00 7.68 -17.55
CA TYR A 346 9.21 6.45 -17.63
C TYR A 346 9.65 5.70 -18.88
N ILE A 347 10.19 4.50 -18.69
CA ILE A 347 10.61 3.62 -19.78
C ILE A 347 9.49 2.61 -19.98
N SER A 348 8.97 2.54 -21.20
CA SER A 348 7.96 1.58 -21.60
C SER A 348 8.58 0.48 -22.46
N VAL A 349 7.82 -0.58 -22.72
CA VAL A 349 8.18 -1.62 -23.70
C VAL A 349 8.36 -1.08 -25.12
N PHE A 350 7.84 0.12 -25.42
CA PHE A 350 7.98 0.79 -26.71
C PHE A 350 9.10 1.84 -26.73
N SER A 351 9.82 1.99 -25.61
CA SER A 351 10.89 2.98 -25.50
C SER A 351 12.17 2.46 -26.15
N GLU A 352 12.82 3.30 -26.94
CA GLU A 352 14.14 3.02 -27.53
C GLU A 352 15.30 3.30 -26.57
N ILE A 353 14.99 3.90 -25.41
CA ILE A 353 15.95 4.24 -24.37
C ILE A 353 15.99 3.16 -23.28
N GLN A 354 17.17 2.95 -22.70
CA GLN A 354 17.37 2.07 -21.55
C GLN A 354 17.78 2.89 -20.32
N ARG A 355 17.44 2.37 -19.13
CA ARG A 355 17.87 2.98 -17.86
C ARG A 355 19.36 2.71 -17.66
N GLN A 356 20.17 3.76 -17.64
CA GLN A 356 21.62 3.63 -17.45
C GLN A 356 21.98 3.56 -15.96
N GLY A 357 22.89 2.65 -15.61
CA GLY A 357 23.58 2.65 -14.31
C GLY A 357 22.76 2.14 -13.11
N ILE A 358 21.67 1.40 -13.32
CA ILE A 358 20.82 0.88 -12.23
C ILE A 358 20.67 -0.64 -12.26
N TYR A 359 20.62 -1.23 -13.45
CA TYR A 359 20.46 -2.68 -13.65
C TYR A 359 21.57 -3.22 -14.53
#